data_AF-A0A4R9AQ59-F1
#
_entry.id   AF-A0A4R9AQ59-F1
#
_cell.length_a   1.000
_cell.length_b   1.000
_cell.length_c   1.000
_cell.angle_alpha   90.00
_cell.angle_beta   90.00
_cell.angle_gamma   90.00
#
_symmetry.space_group_name_H-M   'P 1'
#
loop_
_entity.id
_entity.type
_entity.pdbx_description
1 polymer ?
#
loop_
_entity_poly.entity_id
_entity_poly.type
_entity_poly.pdbx_seq_one_letter_code
_entity_poly.pdbx_strand_id
1 'polypeptide(L)'
;MRGTVCEVFRVFLKLGLTSFGGPVVRLGFFRGELVQRRRWMNVTNYANLVALVQFLPGPAPSQVRFGLGNYPAGPMGAIAALFAFTLPTTVWIRI
;
A
#
# COMPACT_ATOMS: atom_id res chain seq x y z
N MET A 1 4.48 -9.75 13.14
CA MET A 1 3.59 -10.79 12.56
C MET A 1 3.67 -10.66 11.04
N ARG A 2 4.10 -11.71 10.33
CA ARG A 2 4.20 -11.71 8.86
C ARG A 2 2.80 -11.92 8.26
N GLY A 3 2.39 -11.07 7.33
CA GLY A 3 1.15 -11.24 6.57
C GLY A 3 1.37 -12.20 5.41
N THR A 4 0.35 -12.94 4.99
CA THR A 4 0.44 -13.79 3.80
C THR A 4 0.26 -12.97 2.52
N VAL A 5 0.85 -13.40 1.40
CA VAL A 5 0.76 -12.68 0.11
C VAL A 5 -0.68 -12.42 -0.32
N CYS A 6 -1.59 -13.39 -0.12
CA CYS A 6 -3.02 -13.24 -0.39
C CYS A 6 -3.70 -12.17 0.50
N GLU A 7 -3.26 -12.04 1.75
CA GLU A 7 -3.77 -11.02 2.67
C GLU A 7 -3.30 -9.63 2.25
N VAL A 8 -2.03 -9.50 1.86
CA VAL A 8 -1.48 -8.27 1.28
C VAL A 8 -2.26 -7.89 0.02
N PHE A 9 -2.47 -8.83 -0.89
CA PHE A 9 -3.23 -8.61 -2.12
C PHE A 9 -4.65 -8.08 -1.83
N ARG A 10 -5.40 -8.72 -0.93
CA ARG A 10 -6.76 -8.28 -0.57
C ARG A 10 -6.77 -6.89 0.09
N VAL A 11 -5.81 -6.61 0.96
CA VAL A 11 -5.71 -5.31 1.65
C VAL A 11 -5.40 -4.20 0.65
N PHE A 12 -4.42 -4.40 -0.23
CA PHE A 12 -4.07 -3.43 -1.25
C PHE A 12 -5.14 -3.27 -2.34
N LEU A 13 -5.88 -4.32 -2.67
CA LEU A 13 -7.04 -4.26 -3.58
C LEU A 13 -8.14 -3.41 -2.96
N LYS A 14 -8.48 -3.67 -1.69
CA LYS A 14 -9.47 -2.89 -0.95
C LYS A 14 -9.03 -1.44 -0.82
N LEU A 15 -7.77 -1.20 -0.43
CA LEU A 15 -7.21 0.15 -0.35
C LEU A 15 -7.20 0.84 -1.70
N GLY A 16 -6.91 0.15 -2.81
CA GLY A 16 -7.00 0.71 -4.17
C GLY A 16 -8.43 1.13 -4.54
N LEU A 17 -9.43 0.36 -4.10
CA LEU A 17 -10.85 0.63 -4.30
C LEU A 17 -11.45 1.64 -3.31
N THR A 18 -10.83 1.91 -2.15
CA THR A 18 -11.36 2.85 -1.15
C THR A 18 -10.49 4.09 -0.96
N SER A 19 -9.28 4.13 -1.53
CA SER A 19 -8.36 5.27 -1.47
C SER A 19 -8.72 6.37 -2.49
N PHE A 20 -10.00 6.74 -2.55
CA PHE A 20 -10.44 7.90 -3.30
C PHE A 20 -10.26 9.16 -2.45
N GLY A 21 -9.55 10.16 -2.98
CA GLY A 21 -9.22 11.41 -2.28
C GLY A 21 -7.80 11.92 -2.54
N GLY A 22 -7.50 13.10 -2.00
CA GLY A 22 -6.18 13.74 -2.10
C GLY A 22 -5.04 12.87 -1.54
N PRO A 23 -3.77 13.15 -1.89
CA PRO A 23 -2.61 12.33 -1.51
C PRO A 23 -2.50 12.05 0.00
N VAL A 24 -2.81 13.06 0.82
CA VAL A 24 -2.78 12.98 2.29
C VAL A 24 -3.81 12.00 2.84
N VAL A 25 -5.02 11.98 2.27
CA VAL A 25 -6.12 11.08 2.68
C VAL A 25 -5.70 9.62 2.47
N ARG A 26 -5.07 9.33 1.32
CA ARG A 26 -4.59 7.97 1.00
C ARG A 26 -3.55 7.49 2.00
N LEU A 27 -2.57 8.33 2.35
CA LEU A 27 -1.58 8.01 3.37
C LEU A 27 -2.22 7.75 4.75
N GLY A 28 -3.32 8.43 5.07
CA GLY A 28 -4.12 8.15 6.27
C GLY A 28 -4.73 6.74 6.26
N PHE A 29 -5.34 6.34 5.13
CA PHE A 29 -5.90 4.99 4.96
C PHE A 29 -4.84 3.89 5.10
N PHE A 30 -3.69 4.04 4.45
CA PHE A 30 -2.57 3.09 4.58
C PHE A 30 -2.09 2.99 6.04
N ARG A 31 -1.94 4.11 6.74
CA ARG A 31 -1.53 4.13 8.15
C ARG A 31 -2.54 3.40 9.03
N GLY A 32 -3.84 3.67 8.88
CA GLY A 32 -4.88 3.00 9.67
C GLY A 32 -4.89 1.49 9.46
N GLU A 33 -4.81 1.04 8.21
CA GLU A 33 -4.90 -0.38 7.88
C GLU A 33 -3.62 -1.15 8.27
N LEU A 34 -2.43 -0.61 7.96
CA LEU A 34 -1.15 -1.29 8.15
C LEU A 34 -0.62 -1.17 9.60
N VAL A 35 -0.85 -0.04 10.26
CA VAL A 35 -0.35 0.23 11.63
C VAL A 35 -1.39 -0.15 12.68
N GLN A 36 -2.63 0.35 12.58
CA GLN A 36 -3.63 0.14 13.63
C GLN A 36 -4.33 -1.22 13.52
N ARG A 37 -4.89 -1.56 12.35
CA ARG A 37 -5.63 -2.82 12.18
C ARG A 37 -4.72 -4.04 12.13
N ARG A 38 -3.69 -4.01 11.28
CA ARG A 38 -2.85 -5.20 11.02
C ARG A 38 -1.56 -5.25 11.84
N ARG A 39 -1.10 -4.11 12.36
CA ARG A 39 0.17 -4.00 13.10
C ARG A 39 1.36 -4.63 12.36
N TRP A 40 1.36 -4.55 11.03
CA TRP A 40 2.47 -5.00 10.20
C TRP A 40 3.66 -4.06 10.29
N MET A 41 3.40 -2.80 10.66
CA MET A 41 4.40 -1.75 10.76
C MET A 41 4.06 -0.81 11.92
N ASN A 42 5.08 -0.28 12.60
CA ASN A 42 4.91 0.76 13.60
C ASN A 42 4.72 2.14 12.97
N VAL A 43 4.13 3.07 13.72
CA VAL A 43 3.85 4.43 13.24
C VAL A 43 5.12 5.15 12.77
N THR A 44 6.23 4.95 13.47
CA THR A 44 7.55 5.53 13.15
C THR A 44 8.10 4.96 11.85
N ASN A 45 8.03 3.64 11.66
CA ASN A 45 8.50 2.99 10.44
C ASN A 45 7.67 3.44 9.23
N TYR A 46 6.36 3.64 9.42
CA TYR A 46 5.48 4.18 8.38
C TYR A 46 5.87 5.60 7.99
N ALA A 47 6.07 6.48 8.97
CA ALA A 47 6.50 7.86 8.73
C ALA A 47 7.85 7.92 8.02
N ASN A 48 8.83 7.11 8.46
CA ASN A 48 10.14 7.03 7.82
C ASN A 48 10.04 6.53 6.38
N LEU A 49 9.22 5.52 6.11
CA LEU A 49 9.05 4.99 4.76
C LEU A 49 8.38 6.01 3.84
N VAL A 50 7.35 6.71 4.33
CA VAL A 50 6.69 7.79 3.58
C VAL A 50 7.64 8.97 3.32
N ALA A 51 8.45 9.35 4.30
CA ALA A 51 9.46 10.39 4.14
C ALA A 51 10.52 9.98 3.12
N LEU A 52 11.00 8.72 3.18
CA LEU A 52 11.98 8.17 2.25
C LEU A 52 11.46 8.20 0.81
N VAL A 53 10.22 7.78 0.58
CA VAL A 53 9.60 7.78 -0.75
C VAL A 53 9.35 9.20 -1.29
N GLN A 54 9.13 10.18 -0.41
CA GLN A 54 9.05 11.59 -0.82
C GLN A 54 10.43 12.19 -1.13
N PHE A 55 11.47 11.66 -0.50
CA PHE A 55 12.86 12.07 -0.73
C PHE A 55 13.45 11.45 -2.01
N LEU A 56 13.05 10.22 -2.35
CA LEU A 56 13.57 9.52 -3.54
C LEU A 56 12.94 10.09 -4.82
N PRO A 57 13.76 10.49 -5.82
CA PRO A 57 13.22 10.89 -7.12
C PRO A 57 12.54 9.68 -7.78
N GLY A 58 11.25 9.83 -8.11
CA GLY A 58 10.49 8.81 -8.84
C GLY A 58 8.99 8.84 -8.54
N PRO A 59 8.22 7.88 -9.09
CA PRO A 59 6.77 7.84 -8.93
C PRO A 59 6.41 7.41 -7.49
N ALA A 60 6.15 8.40 -6.64
CA ALA A 60 5.77 8.21 -5.23
C ALA A 60 4.68 7.13 -5.01
N PRO A 61 3.60 7.03 -5.82
CA PRO A 61 2.56 6.02 -5.61
C PRO A 61 3.07 4.59 -5.75
N SER A 62 4.02 4.35 -6.66
CA SER A 62 4.59 3.03 -6.95
C SER A 62 5.56 2.60 -5.87
N GLN A 63 6.42 3.53 -5.44
CA GLN A 63 7.39 3.30 -4.37
C GLN A 63 6.72 3.03 -3.02
N VAL A 64 5.66 3.77 -2.67
CA VAL A 64 4.87 3.53 -1.45
C VAL A 64 4.26 2.13 -1.47
N ARG A 65 3.66 1.70 -2.59
CA ARG A 65 3.07 0.36 -2.74
C ARG A 65 4.11 -0.74 -2.60
N PHE A 66 5.26 -0.57 -3.23
CA PHE A 66 6.35 -1.53 -3.17
C PHE A 66 6.90 -1.64 -1.74
N GLY A 67 7.20 -0.52 -1.09
CA GLY A 67 7.74 -0.49 0.27
C GLY A 67 6.76 -1.00 1.33
N LEU A 68 5.48 -0.63 1.24
CA LEU A 68 4.45 -1.10 2.17
C LEU A 68 4.07 -2.57 1.93
N GLY A 69 4.07 -3.05 0.67
CA GLY A 69 3.81 -4.45 0.34
C GLY A 69 4.95 -5.41 0.71
N ASN A 70 6.19 -4.90 0.77
CA ASN A 70 7.37 -5.68 1.15
C ASN A 70 7.42 -6.00 2.66
N TYR A 71 6.90 -5.11 3.51
CA TYR A 71 6.91 -5.28 4.96
C TYR A 71 6.20 -6.54 5.49
N PRO A 72 4.96 -6.85 5.06
CA PRO A 72 4.23 -8.02 5.58
C PRO A 72 4.67 -9.37 4.99
N ALA A 73 5.01 -9.44 3.70
CA ALA A 73 5.22 -10.70 2.98
C ALA A 73 6.48 -10.74 2.08
N GLY A 74 7.40 -9.80 2.26
CA GLY A 74 8.62 -9.74 1.47
C GLY A 74 8.37 -9.35 -0.01
N PRO A 75 9.32 -9.63 -0.92
CA PRO A 75 9.26 -9.17 -2.31
C PRO A 75 8.02 -9.68 -3.07
N MET A 76 7.50 -10.86 -2.72
CA MET A 76 6.23 -11.35 -3.28
C MET A 76 5.02 -10.52 -2.87
N GLY A 77 5.02 -9.96 -1.65
CA GLY A 77 4.00 -9.01 -1.19
C GLY A 77 4.03 -7.69 -1.96
N ALA A 78 5.22 -7.22 -2.34
CA ALA A 78 5.39 -6.01 -3.15
C ALA A 78 4.80 -6.17 -4.57
N ILE A 79 5.03 -7.32 -5.20
CA ILE A 79 4.46 -7.66 -6.51
C ILE A 79 2.94 -7.79 -6.40
N ALA A 80 2.44 -8.47 -5.37
CA ALA A 80 1.00 -8.59 -5.12
C ALA A 80 0.33 -7.23 -4.91
N ALA A 81 0.96 -6.31 -4.18
CA ALA A 81 0.46 -4.95 -3.97
C ALA A 81 0.42 -4.12 -5.27
N LEU A 82 1.41 -4.31 -6.17
CA LEU A 82 1.41 -3.71 -7.50
C LEU A 82 0.23 -4.22 -8.35
N PHE A 83 0.05 -5.54 -8.47
CA PHE A 83 -1.05 -6.14 -9.22
C PHE A 83 -2.41 -5.78 -8.64
N ALA A 84 -2.57 -5.83 -7.31
CA ALA A 84 -3.82 -5.49 -6.62
C ALA A 84 -4.27 -4.05 -6.88
N PHE A 85 -3.33 -3.12 -7.10
CA PHE A 85 -3.68 -1.72 -7.37
C PHE A 85 -3.98 -1.46 -8.85
N THR A 86 -3.43 -2.26 -9.76
CA THR A 86 -3.66 -2.14 -11.21
C THR A 86 -4.93 -2.86 -11.67
N LEU A 87 -5.34 -3.93 -10.98
CA LEU A 87 -6.57 -4.66 -11.31
C LEU A 87 -7.87 -3.85 -11.24
N PRO A 88 -8.12 -2.95 -10.26
CA PRO A 88 -9.36 -2.19 -10.20
C PRO A 88 -9.51 -1.18 -11.36
N THR A 89 -8.41 -0.67 -11.94
CA THR A 89 -8.48 0.29 -13.05
C THR A 89 -9.06 -0.31 -14.33
N THR A 90 -8.92 -1.62 -14.57
CA THR A 90 -9.48 -2.25 -15.79
C THR A 90 -10.99 -2.53 -15.67
N VAL A 91 -11.49 -2.74 -14.45
CA VAL A 91 -12.91 -3.07 -14.21
C VAL A 91 -13.78 -1.81 -14.13
N TRP A 92 -13.23 -0.69 -13.64
CA TRP A 92 -14.00 0.55 -13.47
C TRP A 92 -14.09 1.44 -14.71
N ILE A 93 -13.23 1.26 -15.71
CA ILE A 93 -13.20 2.15 -16.89
C ILE A 93 -14.19 1.73 -18.00
N ARG A 94 -15.16 0.88 -17.67
CA ARG A 94 -16.11 0.30 -18.63
C ARG A 94 -17.58 0.40 -18.17
N ILE A 95 -17.94 1.52 -17.54
CA ILE A 95 -19.32 1.96 -17.26
C ILE A 95 -19.47 3.42 -17.68
#